data_AF-A0A2W7TX40-F1
#
_entry.id   AF-A0A2W7TX40-F1
#
_cell.length_a   1.000
_cell.length_b   1.000
_cell.length_c   1.000
_cell.angle_alpha   90.00
_cell.angle_beta   90.00
_cell.angle_gamma   90.00
#
_symmetry.space_group_name_H-M   'P 1'
#
loop_
_entity.id
_entity.type
_entity.pdbx_description
1 polymer ?
#
loop_
_entity_poly.entity_id
_entity_poly.type
_entity_poly.pdbx_seq_one_letter_code
_entity_poly.pdbx_strand_id
1 'polypeptide(L)'
;MEEKIQQILGKKWKPLLENCKNIEDGNYPGIYLLAFSDRNLEGEVVKPSDIFYVGMSNARKGLTSRVQQFINGIEKNGSHSAGMRFYKENSKGIAFSECNHLEKFYIISSTFKCDVNKLSRTPNDLRIMGDICRLEYYLLAYIKEVTNTEPNLNKK
;
A
#
# COMPACT_ATOMS: atom_id res chain seq x y z
N MET A 1 -9.88 -12.25 11.28
CA MET A 1 -9.26 -11.62 10.08
C MET A 1 -10.17 -10.52 9.55
N GLU A 2 -11.46 -10.80 9.40
CA GLU A 2 -12.49 -9.82 9.06
C GLU A 2 -12.43 -8.53 9.91
N GLU A 3 -12.30 -8.64 11.23
CA GLU A 3 -12.13 -7.47 12.10
C GLU A 3 -10.93 -6.59 11.70
N LYS A 4 -9.78 -7.20 11.34
CA LYS A 4 -8.60 -6.46 10.89
C LYS A 4 -8.84 -5.78 9.54
N ILE A 5 -9.59 -6.42 8.64
CA ILE A 5 -10.01 -5.79 7.37
C ILE A 5 -10.87 -4.56 7.69
N GLN A 6 -11.89 -4.69 8.53
CA GLN A 6 -12.78 -3.58 8.87
C GLN A 6 -12.04 -2.44 9.59
N GLN A 7 -11.09 -2.75 10.47
CA GLN A 7 -10.21 -1.74 11.08
C GLN A 7 -9.39 -0.98 10.04
N ILE A 8 -8.89 -1.66 9.01
CA ILE A 8 -8.13 -1.04 7.92
C ILE A 8 -9.04 -0.19 7.04
N LEU A 9 -10.23 -0.69 6.68
CA LEU A 9 -11.20 0.04 5.85
C LEU A 9 -11.82 1.23 6.59
N GLY A 10 -11.88 1.17 7.93
CA GLY A 10 -12.30 2.29 8.77
C GLY A 10 -11.28 3.42 8.88
N LYS A 11 -10.05 3.26 8.35
CA LYS A 11 -9.06 4.35 8.29
C LYS A 11 -9.46 5.40 7.27
N LYS A 12 -8.88 6.59 7.43
CA LYS A 12 -9.09 7.72 6.53
C LYS A 12 -7.91 7.90 5.60
N TRP A 13 -8.20 8.17 4.33
CA TRP A 13 -7.19 8.47 3.32
C TRP A 13 -6.38 9.71 3.68
N LYS A 14 -5.08 9.64 3.37
CA LYS A 14 -4.15 10.77 3.45
C LYS A 14 -3.44 10.94 2.10
N PRO A 15 -3.16 12.17 1.65
CA PRO A 15 -2.34 12.40 0.44
C PRO A 15 -0.98 11.70 0.53
N LEU A 16 -0.62 10.90 -0.48
CA LEU A 16 0.56 10.02 -0.42
C LEU A 16 1.88 10.80 -0.30
N LEU A 17 2.11 11.78 -1.16
CA LEU A 17 3.40 12.45 -1.27
C LEU A 17 3.74 13.24 0.00
N GLU A 18 2.73 13.80 0.65
CA GLU A 18 2.81 14.56 1.89
C GLU A 18 3.00 13.65 3.12
N ASN A 19 2.54 12.39 3.06
CA ASN A 19 2.49 11.48 4.22
C ASN A 19 3.44 10.29 4.14
N CYS A 20 4.05 10.00 2.98
CA CYS A 20 4.90 8.83 2.76
C CYS A 20 6.11 8.73 3.70
N LYS A 21 6.61 9.86 4.22
CA LYS A 21 7.74 9.92 5.16
C LYS A 21 7.31 9.81 6.63
N ASN A 22 6.02 10.00 6.93
CA ASN A 22 5.46 10.12 8.27
C ASN A 22 4.48 8.97 8.58
N ILE A 23 4.78 7.77 8.10
CA ILE A 23 4.00 6.56 8.42
C ILE A 23 4.29 6.19 9.88
N GLU A 24 3.24 6.19 10.70
CA GLU A 24 3.30 5.78 12.11
C GLU A 24 3.86 4.36 12.23
N ASP A 25 4.90 4.21 13.06
CA ASP A 25 5.61 2.94 13.22
C ASP A 25 6.12 2.34 11.89
N GLY A 26 6.37 3.19 10.88
CA GLY A 26 6.67 2.77 9.50
C GLY A 26 7.98 1.99 9.30
N ASN A 27 8.83 1.92 10.33
CA ASN A 27 10.01 1.05 10.37
C ASN A 27 9.65 -0.43 10.60
N TYR A 28 8.42 -0.72 11.01
CA TYR A 28 7.92 -2.08 11.16
C TYR A 28 7.23 -2.58 9.89
N PRO A 29 7.07 -3.91 9.75
CA PRO A 29 6.20 -4.54 8.76
C PRO A 29 4.78 -4.00 8.76
N GLY A 30 4.07 -4.14 7.65
CA GLY A 30 2.71 -3.64 7.53
C GLY A 30 2.03 -3.86 6.19
N ILE A 31 0.78 -3.39 6.12
CA ILE A 31 -0.02 -3.25 4.91
C ILE A 31 -0.17 -1.77 4.60
N TYR A 32 -0.20 -1.44 3.30
CA TYR A 32 -0.66 -0.16 2.81
C TYR A 32 -1.65 -0.36 1.67
N LEU A 33 -2.63 0.54 1.60
CA LEU A 33 -3.53 0.65 0.45
C LEU A 33 -3.25 1.96 -0.24
N LEU A 34 -3.35 1.97 -1.57
CA LEU A 34 -3.33 3.19 -2.36
C LEU A 34 -4.68 3.38 -3.05
N ALA A 35 -5.10 4.64 -3.16
CA ALA A 35 -6.11 5.08 -4.12
C ALA A 35 -5.45 6.02 -5.13
N PHE A 36 -6.03 6.11 -6.32
CA PHE A 36 -5.61 7.02 -7.40
C PHE A 36 -6.88 7.65 -8.00
N SER A 37 -7.10 8.94 -7.73
CA SER A 37 -8.41 9.58 -7.94
C SER A 37 -8.25 11.08 -8.17
N ASP A 38 -9.08 11.64 -9.06
CA ASP A 38 -9.25 13.07 -9.32
C ASP A 38 -10.15 13.75 -8.27
N ARG A 39 -11.09 12.99 -7.68
CA ARG A 39 -11.84 13.39 -6.49
C ARG A 39 -10.92 13.48 -5.27
N ASN A 40 -11.15 14.49 -4.43
CA ASN A 40 -10.45 14.59 -3.16
C ASN A 40 -10.95 13.53 -2.16
N LEU A 41 -10.11 12.53 -1.87
CA LEU A 41 -10.42 11.48 -0.90
C LEU A 41 -9.90 11.77 0.51
N GLU A 42 -9.14 12.85 0.72
CA GLU A 42 -8.53 13.14 2.03
C GLU A 42 -9.58 13.19 3.14
N GLY A 43 -9.35 12.42 4.21
CA GLY A 43 -10.26 12.36 5.35
C GLY A 43 -11.50 11.47 5.13
N GLU A 44 -11.77 11.00 3.91
CA GLU A 44 -12.80 10.00 3.63
C GLU A 44 -12.36 8.62 4.14
N VAL A 45 -13.32 7.82 4.59
CA VAL A 45 -13.10 6.40 4.93
C VAL A 45 -12.86 5.58 3.67
N VAL A 46 -12.07 4.52 3.78
CA VAL A 46 -11.74 3.67 2.64
C VAL A 46 -12.97 2.90 2.16
N LYS A 47 -13.32 3.08 0.88
CA LYS A 47 -14.26 2.20 0.18
C LYS A 47 -13.49 1.20 -0.67
N PRO A 48 -13.91 -0.07 -0.76
CA PRO A 48 -13.24 -1.07 -1.59
C PRO A 48 -13.08 -0.66 -3.05
N SER A 49 -14.05 0.08 -3.60
CA SER A 49 -14.03 0.60 -4.97
C SER A 49 -12.93 1.64 -5.24
N ASP A 50 -12.44 2.32 -4.20
CA ASP A 50 -11.42 3.37 -4.34
C ASP A 50 -10.00 2.78 -4.31
N ILE A 51 -9.86 1.51 -3.88
CA ILE A 51 -8.55 0.88 -3.71
C ILE A 51 -7.97 0.54 -5.09
N PHE A 52 -6.89 1.24 -5.42
CA PHE A 52 -6.12 1.09 -6.64
C PHE A 52 -4.99 0.06 -6.49
N TYR A 53 -4.46 -0.11 -5.28
CA TYR A 53 -3.41 -1.06 -4.96
C TYR A 53 -3.47 -1.52 -3.49
N VAL A 54 -3.24 -2.80 -3.26
CA VAL A 54 -2.90 -3.38 -1.95
C VAL A 54 -1.44 -3.82 -2.00
N GLY A 55 -0.65 -3.39 -1.02
CA GLY A 55 0.72 -3.85 -0.87
C GLY A 55 1.10 -4.10 0.58
N MET A 56 2.16 -4.88 0.77
CA MET A 56 2.70 -5.20 2.08
C MET A 56 4.22 -5.05 2.17
N SER A 57 4.71 -4.99 3.40
CA SER A 57 6.12 -5.14 3.73
C SER A 57 6.28 -6.06 4.93
N ASN A 58 7.15 -7.05 4.80
CA ASN A 58 7.68 -7.88 5.89
C ASN A 58 9.22 -7.79 5.96
N ALA A 59 9.79 -6.72 5.40
CA ALA A 59 11.22 -6.54 5.24
C ALA A 59 11.83 -5.67 6.35
N ARG A 60 13.15 -5.75 6.52
CA ARG A 60 13.94 -5.04 7.54
C ARG A 60 13.73 -3.52 7.60
N LYS A 61 13.46 -2.87 6.46
CA LYS A 61 13.25 -1.42 6.40
C LYS A 61 11.78 -1.00 6.54
N GLY A 62 10.90 -1.94 6.91
CA GLY A 62 9.50 -1.68 7.21
C GLY A 62 8.66 -1.23 6.03
N LEU A 63 7.49 -0.69 6.35
CA LEU A 63 6.49 -0.20 5.41
C LEU A 63 6.93 1.08 4.71
N THR A 64 7.56 2.03 5.42
CA THR A 64 8.05 3.30 4.85
C THR A 64 8.99 3.06 3.67
N SER A 65 9.95 2.13 3.81
CA SER A 65 10.85 1.81 2.70
C SER A 65 10.13 1.17 1.51
N ARG A 66 9.06 0.41 1.73
CA ARG A 66 8.29 -0.20 0.65
C ARG A 66 7.46 0.85 -0.09
N VAL A 67 6.84 1.79 0.62
CA VAL A 67 6.13 2.92 0.03
C VAL A 67 7.11 3.82 -0.74
N GLN A 68 8.31 4.06 -0.21
CA GLN A 68 9.34 4.81 -0.92
C GLN A 68 9.81 4.10 -2.21
N GLN A 69 9.85 2.76 -2.21
CA GLN A 69 10.10 1.98 -3.42
C GLN A 69 8.97 2.20 -4.45
N PHE A 70 7.70 2.21 -4.03
CA PHE A 70 6.59 2.54 -4.92
C PHE A 70 6.75 3.94 -5.54
N ILE A 71 7.07 4.95 -4.72
CA ILE A 71 7.33 6.32 -5.18
C ILE A 71 8.48 6.36 -6.19
N ASN A 72 9.60 5.69 -5.90
CA ASN A 72 10.69 5.53 -6.86
C ASN A 72 10.25 4.83 -8.15
N GLY A 73 9.27 3.93 -8.06
CA GLY A 73 8.67 3.26 -9.21
C GLY A 73 7.96 4.23 -10.14
N ILE A 74 7.11 5.10 -9.58
CA ILE A 74 6.31 6.08 -10.35
C ILE A 74 7.10 7.31 -10.79
N GLU A 75 8.25 7.61 -10.17
CA GLU A 75 9.07 8.76 -10.55
C GLU A 75 10.19 8.40 -11.54
N LYS A 76 10.82 7.24 -11.37
CA LYS A 76 12.05 6.89 -12.12
C LYS A 76 12.09 5.45 -12.61
N ASN A 77 10.93 4.79 -12.71
CA ASN A 77 10.84 3.40 -13.15
C ASN A 77 11.74 2.44 -12.33
N GLY A 78 11.81 2.64 -11.01
CA GLY A 78 12.75 1.91 -10.15
C GLY A 78 12.13 1.18 -8.94
N SER A 79 12.58 -0.05 -8.71
CA SER A 79 12.53 -0.76 -7.40
C SER A 79 11.14 -1.12 -6.81
N HIS A 80 10.06 -1.05 -7.59
CA HIS A 80 8.74 -1.60 -7.20
C HIS A 80 7.90 -1.94 -8.44
N SER A 81 7.56 -3.21 -8.64
CA SER A 81 6.87 -3.66 -9.86
C SER A 81 5.56 -2.91 -10.14
N ALA A 82 4.73 -2.69 -9.13
CA ALA A 82 3.48 -1.94 -9.30
C ALA A 82 3.71 -0.46 -9.69
N GLY A 83 4.71 0.20 -9.10
CA GLY A 83 5.03 1.60 -9.42
C GLY A 83 5.66 1.73 -10.80
N MET A 84 6.56 0.80 -11.17
CA MET A 84 7.13 0.72 -12.51
C MET A 84 6.07 0.47 -13.57
N ARG A 85 5.06 -0.35 -13.27
CA ARG A 85 3.95 -0.57 -14.18
C ARG A 85 3.13 0.70 -14.36
N PHE A 86 2.77 1.36 -13.26
CA PHE A 86 2.08 2.65 -13.33
C PHE A 86 2.87 3.67 -14.16
N TYR A 87 4.19 3.78 -13.95
CA TYR A 87 5.07 4.64 -14.76
C TYR A 87 4.93 4.37 -16.26
N LYS A 88 4.97 3.10 -16.66
CA LYS A 88 4.92 2.69 -18.07
C LYS A 88 3.53 2.82 -18.68
N GLU A 89 2.49 2.42 -17.96
CA GLU A 89 1.13 2.25 -18.49
C GLU A 89 0.26 3.48 -18.25
N ASN A 90 0.27 4.03 -17.04
CA ASN A 90 -0.55 5.18 -16.66
C ASN A 90 0.14 6.51 -16.98
N SER A 91 1.44 6.64 -16.65
CA SER A 91 2.22 7.86 -16.93
C SER A 91 2.95 7.84 -18.27
N LYS A 92 2.82 6.77 -19.07
CA LYS A 92 3.42 6.64 -20.42
C LYS A 92 4.91 6.93 -20.47
N GLY A 93 5.64 6.55 -19.43
CA GLY A 93 7.08 6.73 -19.36
C GLY A 93 7.55 8.09 -18.82
N ILE A 94 6.66 8.89 -18.25
CA ILE A 94 6.95 10.21 -17.66
C ILE A 94 6.92 10.09 -16.13
N ALA A 95 7.82 10.79 -15.45
CA ALA A 95 7.84 10.86 -13.99
C ALA A 95 6.51 11.41 -13.46
N PHE A 96 5.97 10.83 -12.39
CA PHE A 96 4.69 11.25 -11.85
C PHE A 96 4.69 12.74 -11.47
N SER A 97 5.79 13.28 -10.95
CA SER A 97 5.93 14.71 -10.64
C SER A 97 5.91 15.64 -11.85
N GLU A 98 6.15 15.10 -13.06
CA GLU A 98 6.17 15.84 -14.33
C GLU A 98 4.86 15.64 -15.12
N CYS A 99 3.99 14.73 -14.68
CA CYS A 99 2.72 14.48 -15.32
C CYS A 99 1.68 15.52 -14.90
N ASN A 100 0.87 15.96 -15.86
CA ASN A 100 -0.34 16.75 -15.61
C ASN A 100 -1.53 15.84 -15.24
N HIS A 101 -1.33 14.89 -14.33
CA HIS A 101 -2.44 14.06 -13.84
C HIS A 101 -3.41 14.93 -13.06
N LEU A 102 -4.71 14.78 -13.32
CA LEU A 102 -5.73 15.38 -12.46
C LEU A 102 -5.85 14.58 -11.15
N GLU A 103 -5.52 13.30 -11.23
CA GLU A 103 -5.55 12.34 -10.15
C GLU A 103 -4.38 12.48 -9.18
N LYS A 104 -4.65 12.20 -7.91
CA LYS A 104 -3.65 12.14 -6.84
C LYS A 104 -3.61 10.75 -6.24
N PHE A 105 -2.44 10.39 -5.71
CA PHE A 105 -2.31 9.22 -4.87
C PHE A 105 -2.69 9.53 -3.43
N TYR A 106 -3.47 8.63 -2.85
CA TYR A 106 -3.79 8.61 -1.43
C TYR A 106 -3.29 7.31 -0.81
N ILE A 107 -3.01 7.34 0.49
CA ILE A 107 -2.50 6.20 1.24
C ILE A 107 -3.25 6.04 2.56
N ILE A 108 -3.45 4.78 2.94
CA ILE A 108 -3.57 4.39 4.34
C ILE A 108 -2.51 3.34 4.64
N SER A 109 -2.16 3.21 5.92
CA SER A 109 -1.19 2.22 6.39
C SER A 109 -1.61 1.62 7.72
N SER A 110 -1.22 0.36 7.91
CA SER A 110 -1.32 -0.35 9.19
C SER A 110 -0.04 -1.14 9.41
N THR A 111 0.70 -0.75 10.45
CA THR A 111 1.97 -1.36 10.83
C THR A 111 1.78 -2.34 11.98
N PHE A 112 2.65 -3.34 12.06
CA PHE A 112 2.59 -4.39 13.09
C PHE A 112 3.99 -4.57 13.66
N LYS A 113 4.15 -4.26 14.95
CA LYS A 113 5.44 -4.36 15.65
C LYS A 113 5.86 -5.82 15.75
N CYS A 114 6.95 -6.15 15.07
CA CYS A 114 7.67 -7.43 15.21
C CYS A 114 9.12 -7.27 14.76
N ASP A 115 9.98 -8.16 15.23
CA ASP A 115 11.35 -8.25 14.74
C ASP A 115 11.44 -9.12 13.48
N VAL A 116 11.99 -8.55 12.41
CA VAL A 116 12.20 -9.25 11.14
C VAL A 116 13.65 -9.72 10.94
N ASN A 117 14.54 -9.39 11.87
CA ASN A 117 15.92 -9.84 11.83
C ASN A 117 15.98 -11.36 12.07
N LYS A 118 16.56 -12.09 11.11
CA LYS A 118 16.61 -13.56 11.16
C LYS A 118 17.35 -14.12 12.38
N LEU A 119 18.27 -13.34 12.96
CA LEU A 119 19.08 -13.76 14.11
C LEU A 119 18.37 -13.59 15.46
N SER A 120 17.33 -12.74 15.53
CA SER A 120 16.68 -12.36 16.79
C SER A 120 15.16 -12.50 16.80
N ARG A 121 14.53 -12.69 15.62
CA ARG A 121 13.09 -12.90 15.51
C ARG A 121 12.63 -14.14 16.28
N THR A 122 11.59 -13.97 17.06
CA THR A 122 10.92 -15.02 17.83
C THR A 122 9.90 -15.78 16.98
N PRO A 123 9.38 -16.93 17.46
CA PRO A 123 8.23 -17.57 16.83
C PRO A 123 7.00 -16.66 16.71
N ASN A 124 6.80 -15.74 17.65
CA ASN A 124 5.70 -14.79 17.58
C ASN A 124 5.87 -13.77 16.45
N ASP A 125 7.10 -13.28 16.24
CA ASP A 125 7.40 -12.37 15.14
C ASP A 125 7.10 -13.02 13.79
N LEU A 126 7.48 -14.29 13.64
CA LEU A 126 7.17 -15.09 12.44
C LEU A 126 5.66 -15.21 12.21
N ARG A 127 4.86 -15.41 13.26
CA ARG A 127 3.39 -15.44 13.14
C ARG A 127 2.83 -14.10 12.72
N ILE A 128 3.32 -12.99 13.29
CA ILE A 128 2.92 -11.64 12.89
C ILE A 128 3.27 -11.39 11.41
N MET A 129 4.48 -11.74 10.98
CA MET A 129 4.88 -11.64 9.56
C MET A 129 3.97 -12.47 8.65
N GLY A 130 3.63 -13.70 9.06
CA GLY A 130 2.70 -14.56 8.33
C GLY A 130 1.29 -13.97 8.28
N ASP A 131 0.82 -13.36 9.37
CA ASP A 131 -0.48 -12.69 9.42
C ASP A 131 -0.55 -11.47 8.50
N ILE A 132 0.54 -10.71 8.34
CA ILE A 132 0.61 -9.60 7.38
C ILE A 132 0.49 -10.14 5.95
N CYS A 133 1.23 -11.18 5.59
CA CYS A 133 1.10 -11.81 4.28
C CYS A 133 -0.33 -12.31 4.05
N ARG A 134 -0.92 -12.98 5.04
CA ARG A 134 -2.31 -13.46 4.97
C ARG A 134 -3.30 -12.30 4.80
N LEU A 135 -3.09 -11.20 5.51
CA LEU A 135 -3.95 -10.02 5.47
C LEU A 135 -3.95 -9.33 4.10
N GLU A 136 -2.81 -9.28 3.39
CA GLU A 136 -2.76 -8.78 2.01
C GLU A 136 -3.71 -9.57 1.09
N TYR A 137 -3.64 -10.91 1.12
CA TYR A 137 -4.53 -11.76 0.32
C TYR A 137 -6.00 -11.66 0.74
N TYR A 138 -6.27 -11.55 2.04
CA TYR A 138 -7.63 -11.41 2.55
C TYR A 138 -8.25 -10.06 2.18
N LEU A 139 -7.46 -8.98 2.14
CA LEU A 139 -7.92 -7.69 1.61
C LEU A 139 -8.22 -7.79 0.11
N LEU A 140 -7.35 -8.44 -0.68
CA LEU A 140 -7.60 -8.65 -2.10
C LEU A 140 -8.87 -9.48 -2.36
N ALA A 141 -9.08 -10.55 -1.59
CA ALA A 141 -10.28 -11.37 -1.66
C ALA A 141 -11.54 -10.56 -1.33
N TYR A 142 -11.53 -9.83 -0.22
CA TYR A 142 -12.64 -8.97 0.19
C TYR A 142 -12.97 -7.90 -0.87
N ILE A 143 -11.96 -7.23 -1.43
CA ILE A 143 -12.16 -6.25 -2.51
C ILE A 143 -12.79 -6.90 -3.73
N LYS A 144 -12.32 -8.09 -4.11
CA LYS A 144 -12.84 -8.85 -5.25
C LYS A 144 -14.28 -9.31 -5.03
N GLU A 145 -14.64 -9.73 -3.82
CA GLU A 145 -16.02 -10.08 -3.45
C GLU A 145 -16.96 -8.87 -3.55
N VAL A 146 -16.53 -7.69 -3.08
CA VAL A 146 -17.37 -6.49 -3.06
C VAL A 146 -17.45 -5.80 -4.41
N THR A 147 -16.36 -5.78 -5.18
CA THR A 147 -16.26 -5.00 -6.42
C THR A 147 -16.30 -5.85 -7.69
N ASN A 148 -16.33 -7.18 -7.56
CA ASN A 148 -16.15 -8.15 -8.64
C ASN A 148 -14.81 -8.07 -9.39
N THR A 149 -13.84 -7.25 -8.94
CA THR A 149 -12.53 -7.12 -9.57
C THR A 149 -11.41 -6.94 -8.54
N GLU A 150 -10.17 -7.26 -8.91
CA GLU A 150 -9.01 -6.89 -8.10
C GLU A 150 -8.61 -5.42 -8.31
N PRO A 151 -7.89 -4.78 -7.37
CA PRO A 151 -7.33 -3.46 -7.60
C PRO A 151 -6.47 -3.42 -8.86
N ASN A 152 -6.47 -2.29 -9.57
CA ASN A 152 -5.84 -2.17 -10.88
C ASN A 152 -4.35 -2.53 -10.86
N LEU A 153 -3.60 -2.09 -9.84
CA LEU A 153 -2.18 -2.42 -9.72
C LEU A 153 -1.92 -3.78 -9.04
N ASN A 154 -2.94 -4.58 -8.75
CA ASN A 154 -2.78 -5.98 -8.35
C ASN A 154 -3.11 -6.96 -9.49
N LYS A 155 -3.90 -6.53 -10.49
CA LYS A 155 -4.11 -7.26 -11.75
C LYS A 155 -2.78 -7.43 -12.50
N LYS A 156 -2.58 -8.56 -13.19
CA LYS A 156 -1.47 -8.78 -14.13
C LYS A 156 -2.02 -8.91 -15.53
#